data_AF-W6TLS4-F1
#
_entry.id   AF-W6TLS4-F1
#
_cell.length_a   1.000
_cell.length_b   1.000
_cell.length_c   1.000
_cell.angle_alpha   90.00
_cell.angle_beta   90.00
_cell.angle_gamma   90.00
#
_symmetry.space_group_name_H-M   'P 1'
#
loop_
_entity.id
_entity.type
_entity.pdbx_description
1 polymer ?
#
loop_
_entity_poly.entity_id
_entity_poly.type
_entity_poly.pdbx_seq_one_letter_code
_entity_poly.pdbx_strand_id
1 'polypeptide(L)'
;MPQNKLITFRIAIRKNLRTVMSFIDENYILRVDGNAVEPTKDLICMFCASKAAITKEHIIPRWIFEKETDKFFNITLNGHDQTYNKSTIPACDRCNAELLNSLEKTIQTLFSSGNMTNNSYTLENGEDVIRWLEIIDYKFHIMNISKRFLSPKNGDHIPYLKDFPLYILLPNKDYSPYQVLTEIRSVLKRISVKRKVEKINSLVIFTTSNKSRHFFHTLNDFIFLELPKYQLALFYFYKREFDTPEEAHHAAMKIINKVY
;
A
#
# COMPACT_ATOMS: atom_id res chain seq x y z
N MET A 1 -11.15 -7.95 28.91
CA MET A 1 -9.93 -8.29 28.15
C MET A 1 -9.67 -7.17 27.16
N PRO A 2 -8.45 -6.62 27.05
CA PRO A 2 -8.18 -5.58 26.06
C PRO A 2 -8.46 -6.16 24.67
N GLN A 3 -9.36 -5.52 23.93
CA GLN A 3 -9.77 -5.98 22.62
C GLN A 3 -8.57 -5.91 21.67
N ASN A 4 -8.21 -7.03 21.06
CA ASN A 4 -7.09 -7.10 20.12
C ASN A 4 -7.31 -6.04 19.01
N LYS A 5 -6.42 -5.02 18.99
CA LYS A 5 -6.54 -3.84 18.11
C LYS A 5 -6.62 -4.23 16.64
N LEU A 6 -5.94 -5.31 16.24
CA LEU A 6 -6.01 -5.80 14.87
C LEU A 6 -7.39 -6.38 14.52
N ILE A 7 -8.04 -7.06 15.47
CA ILE A 7 -9.43 -7.51 15.29
C ILE A 7 -10.34 -6.30 15.12
N THR A 8 -10.19 -5.29 15.97
CA THR A 8 -10.95 -4.03 15.91
C THR A 8 -10.79 -3.35 14.55
N PHE A 9 -9.55 -3.25 14.04
CA PHE A 9 -9.27 -2.66 12.74
C PHE A 9 -9.96 -3.41 11.60
N ARG A 10 -9.87 -4.74 11.58
CA ARG A 10 -10.50 -5.57 10.54
C ARG A 10 -12.03 -5.50 10.59
N ILE A 11 -12.63 -5.41 11.78
CA ILE A 11 -14.08 -5.20 11.92
C ILE A 11 -14.48 -3.83 11.38
N ALA A 12 -13.73 -2.77 11.71
CA ALA A 12 -14.00 -1.41 11.24
C ALA A 12 -13.96 -1.32 9.71
N ILE A 13 -13.00 -1.97 9.05
CA ILE A 13 -12.93 -2.04 7.59
C ILE A 13 -14.18 -2.74 7.02
N ARG A 14 -14.52 -3.94 7.52
CA ARG A 14 -15.65 -4.71 6.98
C ARG A 14 -16.97 -3.95 7.11
N LYS A 15 -17.22 -3.35 8.28
CA LYS A 15 -18.46 -2.63 8.56
C LYS A 15 -18.64 -1.41 7.65
N ASN A 16 -17.54 -0.75 7.27
CA ASN A 16 -17.57 0.52 6.55
C ASN A 16 -17.10 0.43 5.09
N LEU A 17 -16.85 -0.78 4.58
CA LEU A 17 -16.36 -1.02 3.21
C LEU A 17 -17.22 -0.28 2.19
N ARG A 18 -18.55 -0.43 2.27
CA ARG A 18 -19.48 0.21 1.33
C ARG A 18 -19.36 1.72 1.35
N THR A 19 -19.31 2.32 2.53
CA THR A 19 -19.21 3.78 2.71
C THR A 19 -17.90 4.33 2.15
N VAL A 20 -16.77 3.66 2.42
CA VAL A 20 -15.47 4.05 1.83
C VAL A 20 -15.53 3.95 0.31
N MET A 21 -16.08 2.86 -0.24
CA MET A 21 -16.16 2.68 -1.69
C MET A 21 -17.09 3.71 -2.37
N SER A 22 -18.25 4.03 -1.78
CA SER A 22 -19.15 5.06 -2.28
C SER A 22 -18.47 6.44 -2.28
N PHE A 23 -17.76 6.78 -1.20
CA PHE A 23 -17.00 8.02 -1.16
C PHE A 23 -15.94 8.08 -2.26
N ILE A 24 -15.18 7.00 -2.47
CA ILE A 24 -14.17 6.94 -3.53
C ILE A 24 -14.79 7.13 -4.91
N ASP A 25 -15.90 6.46 -5.17
CA ASP A 25 -16.63 6.58 -6.43
C ASP A 25 -17.06 8.03 -6.66
N GLU A 26 -17.86 8.57 -5.76
CA GLU A 26 -18.47 9.91 -5.85
C GLU A 26 -17.43 11.04 -5.95
N ASN A 27 -16.26 10.90 -5.32
CA ASN A 27 -15.28 11.98 -5.23
C ASN A 27 -14.11 11.86 -6.22
N TYR A 28 -13.81 10.66 -6.71
CA TYR A 28 -12.61 10.46 -7.54
C TYR A 28 -12.86 9.76 -8.87
N ILE A 29 -13.92 8.96 -8.98
CA ILE A 29 -14.15 8.10 -10.15
C ILE A 29 -15.34 8.56 -10.98
N LEU A 30 -16.44 8.94 -10.33
CA LEU A 30 -17.71 9.26 -10.97
C LEU A 30 -17.56 10.36 -12.02
N ARG A 31 -18.27 10.15 -13.13
CA ARG A 31 -18.36 11.06 -14.27
C ARG A 31 -19.81 11.31 -14.59
N VAL A 32 -20.17 12.57 -14.82
CA VAL A 32 -21.48 12.98 -15.32
C VAL A 32 -21.26 13.74 -16.61
N ASP A 33 -21.93 13.32 -17.69
CA ASP A 33 -21.77 13.89 -19.04
C ASP A 33 -20.31 13.97 -19.51
N GLY A 34 -19.51 12.95 -19.16
CA GLY A 34 -18.09 12.86 -19.50
C GLY A 34 -17.16 13.69 -18.61
N ASN A 35 -17.69 14.50 -17.69
CA ASN A 35 -16.90 15.38 -16.82
C ASN A 35 -16.71 14.79 -15.42
N ALA A 36 -15.56 15.05 -14.80
CA ALA A 36 -15.32 14.70 -13.40
C ALA A 36 -16.27 15.44 -12.47
N VAL A 37 -16.92 14.71 -11.57
CA VAL A 37 -17.70 15.33 -10.50
C VAL A 37 -16.75 16.07 -9.55
N GLU A 38 -17.15 17.26 -9.11
CA GLU A 38 -16.37 18.02 -8.14
C GLU A 38 -16.35 17.27 -6.80
N PRO A 39 -15.16 16.95 -6.24
CA PRO A 39 -15.08 16.26 -4.97
C PRO A 39 -15.62 17.14 -3.84
N THR A 40 -16.27 16.51 -2.88
CA THR A 40 -16.66 17.15 -1.64
C THR A 40 -15.42 17.64 -0.88
N LYS A 41 -15.56 18.73 -0.11
CA LYS A 41 -14.48 19.22 0.77
C LYS A 41 -14.30 18.36 2.03
N ASP A 42 -15.32 17.58 2.38
CA ASP A 42 -15.32 16.75 3.58
C ASP A 42 -14.48 15.49 3.38
N LEU A 43 -13.47 15.31 4.22
CA LEU A 43 -12.67 14.09 4.23
C LEU A 43 -13.29 13.02 5.13
N ILE A 44 -13.14 11.77 4.72
CA ILE A 44 -13.40 10.59 5.56
C ILE A 44 -12.11 9.83 5.82
N CYS A 45 -12.10 9.04 6.89
CA CYS A 45 -11.06 8.04 7.10
C CYS A 45 -11.16 6.95 6.03
N MET A 46 -10.10 6.75 5.27
CA MET A 46 -10.05 5.77 4.17
C MET A 46 -10.06 4.31 4.65
N PHE A 47 -10.13 4.05 5.96
CA PHE A 47 -10.24 2.69 6.52
C PHE A 47 -11.59 2.41 7.17
N CYS A 48 -12.15 3.39 7.90
CA CYS A 48 -13.36 3.19 8.71
C CYS A 48 -14.49 4.17 8.41
N ALA A 49 -14.34 5.03 7.41
CA ALA A 49 -15.30 6.07 7.01
C ALA A 49 -15.67 7.11 8.09
N SER A 50 -15.01 7.13 9.25
CA SER A 50 -15.17 8.20 10.24
C SER A 50 -14.89 9.56 9.60
N LYS A 51 -15.70 10.57 9.94
CA LYS A 51 -15.44 12.00 9.62
C LYS A 51 -14.75 12.75 10.76
N ALA A 52 -14.71 12.15 11.95
CA ALA A 52 -14.12 12.77 13.14
C ALA A 52 -12.60 12.63 13.15
N ALA A 53 -11.92 13.70 13.58
CA ALA A 53 -10.48 13.76 13.82
C ALA A 53 -9.65 13.21 12.66
N ILE A 54 -9.90 13.70 11.44
CA ILE A 54 -9.13 13.30 10.26
C ILE A 54 -7.70 13.83 10.35
N THR A 55 -6.76 12.93 10.20
CA THR A 55 -5.31 13.14 10.19
C THR A 55 -4.73 12.66 8.86
N LYS A 56 -3.42 12.88 8.70
CA LYS A 56 -2.65 12.42 7.54
C LYS A 56 -1.87 11.16 7.92
N GLU A 57 -2.28 10.03 7.35
CA GLU A 57 -1.57 8.77 7.53
C GLU A 57 -0.55 8.57 6.41
N HIS A 58 0.68 8.21 6.77
CA HIS A 58 1.75 8.00 5.77
C HIS A 58 1.50 6.72 4.96
N ILE A 59 1.75 6.79 3.66
CA ILE A 59 1.64 5.62 2.77
C ILE A 59 2.67 4.58 3.17
N ILE A 60 3.93 5.00 3.20
CA ILE A 60 5.04 4.21 3.70
C ILE A 60 5.42 4.77 5.08
N PRO A 61 5.45 3.94 6.13
CA PRO A 61 5.85 4.38 7.46
C PRO A 61 7.20 5.08 7.48
N ARG A 62 7.27 6.22 8.18
CA ARG A 62 8.50 7.04 8.24
C ARG A 62 9.71 6.29 8.79
N TRP A 63 9.49 5.33 9.69
CA TRP A 63 10.57 4.56 10.30
C TRP A 63 11.31 3.64 9.32
N ILE A 64 10.73 3.32 8.15
CA ILE A 64 11.42 2.57 7.08
C ILE A 64 12.61 3.37 6.53
N PHE A 65 12.46 4.70 6.40
CA PHE A 65 13.46 5.58 5.78
C PHE A 65 14.24 6.44 6.79
N GLU A 66 13.92 6.31 8.08
CA GLU A 66 14.52 7.09 9.18
C GLU A 66 14.46 8.62 8.94
N LYS A 67 15.55 9.34 9.20
CA LYS A 67 15.69 10.79 9.00
C LYS A 67 16.28 11.15 7.63
N GLU A 68 16.57 10.18 6.76
CA GLU A 68 17.11 10.47 5.44
C GLU A 68 16.00 11.04 4.55
N THR A 69 15.98 12.36 4.45
CA THR A 69 15.04 13.13 3.63
C THR A 69 15.40 13.12 2.14
N ASP A 70 16.61 12.68 1.81
CA ASP A 70 17.24 12.90 0.50
C ASP A 70 17.10 11.69 -0.42
N LYS A 71 16.50 10.59 0.06
CA LYS A 71 16.17 9.43 -0.76
C LYS A 71 14.79 9.61 -1.39
N PHE A 72 14.81 10.03 -2.64
CA PHE A 72 13.69 9.99 -3.56
C PHE A 72 13.44 8.54 -3.98
N PHE A 73 12.18 8.11 -4.01
CA PHE A 73 11.81 6.95 -4.81
C PHE A 73 11.50 7.48 -6.20
N ASN A 74 12.38 7.17 -7.16
CA ASN A 74 12.13 7.44 -8.57
C ASN A 74 10.99 6.52 -9.03
N ILE A 75 9.76 6.89 -8.72
CA ILE A 75 8.62 6.32 -9.41
C ILE A 75 8.30 7.29 -10.53
N THR A 76 8.85 6.97 -11.70
CA THR A 76 8.60 7.64 -12.98
C THR A 76 7.16 7.40 -13.41
N LEU A 77 6.20 7.95 -12.66
CA LEU A 77 4.84 8.15 -13.14
C LEU A 77 4.84 9.50 -13.87
N ASN A 78 4.87 9.43 -15.21
CA ASN A 78 4.80 10.58 -16.14
C ASN A 78 5.99 11.56 -16.11
N GLY A 79 7.19 11.10 -15.73
CA GLY A 79 8.40 11.93 -15.69
C GLY A 79 8.44 12.94 -14.53
N HIS A 80 7.54 12.80 -13.55
CA HIS A 80 7.55 13.59 -12.32
C HIS A 80 8.11 12.77 -11.16
N ASP A 81 9.18 13.27 -10.54
CA ASP A 81 9.70 12.69 -9.30
C ASP A 81 8.70 12.91 -8.16
N GLN A 82 8.25 11.82 -7.52
CA GLN A 82 7.42 11.89 -6.33
C GLN A 82 8.16 11.35 -5.11
N THR A 83 8.31 12.17 -4.08
CA THR A 83 8.84 11.73 -2.79
C THR A 83 7.75 11.03 -1.99
N TYR A 84 7.82 9.70 -1.89
CA TYR A 84 6.82 8.90 -1.17
C TYR A 84 6.85 9.12 0.34
N ASN A 85 7.98 9.58 0.89
CA ASN A 85 8.14 9.86 2.32
C ASN A 85 7.17 10.95 2.86
N LYS A 86 6.68 11.84 2.00
CA LYS A 86 5.68 12.88 2.34
C LYS A 86 4.27 12.52 1.89
N SER A 87 4.10 11.40 1.20
CA SER A 87 2.79 11.01 0.66
C SER A 87 1.92 10.41 1.77
N THR A 88 0.71 10.95 1.89
CA THR A 88 -0.23 10.60 2.95
C THR A 88 -1.63 10.41 2.41
N ILE A 89 -2.47 9.65 3.13
CA ILE A 89 -3.90 9.52 2.88
C ILE A 89 -4.71 9.96 4.11
N PRO A 90 -6.00 10.34 3.94
CA PRO A 90 -6.87 10.66 5.08
C PRO A 90 -7.15 9.44 5.97
N ALA A 91 -6.92 9.57 7.26
CA ALA A 91 -7.27 8.56 8.27
C ALA A 91 -7.66 9.23 9.59
N CYS A 92 -8.67 8.73 10.30
CA CYS A 92 -8.99 9.25 11.63
C CYS A 92 -7.89 8.89 12.64
N ASP A 93 -7.78 9.63 13.75
CA ASP A 93 -6.79 9.37 14.81
C ASP A 93 -6.80 7.90 15.26
N ARG A 94 -8.00 7.32 15.41
CA ARG A 94 -8.15 5.95 15.91
C ARG A 94 -7.52 4.95 14.95
N CYS A 95 -7.76 5.09 13.64
CA CYS A 95 -7.12 4.21 12.68
C CYS A 95 -5.62 4.46 12.62
N ASN A 96 -5.20 5.73 12.54
CA ASN A 96 -3.81 6.12 12.37
C ASN A 96 -2.97 5.86 13.64
N ALA A 97 -3.20 6.65 14.68
CA ALA A 97 -2.37 6.71 15.88
C ALA A 97 -2.55 5.51 16.83
N GLU A 98 -3.71 4.84 16.78
CA GLU A 98 -3.99 3.71 17.67
C GLU A 98 -3.86 2.35 16.97
N LEU A 99 -4.65 2.09 15.93
CA LEU A 99 -4.78 0.75 15.35
C LEU A 99 -3.61 0.38 14.43
N LEU A 100 -3.30 1.23 13.44
CA LEU A 100 -2.20 1.02 12.49
C LEU A 100 -0.85 1.11 13.20
N ASN A 101 -0.64 2.14 14.02
CA ASN A 101 0.57 2.29 14.84
C ASN A 101 0.81 1.08 15.76
N SER A 102 -0.25 0.44 16.29
CA SER A 102 -0.08 -0.79 17.07
C SER A 102 0.49 -1.93 16.24
N LEU A 103 0.00 -2.13 15.01
CA LEU A 103 0.55 -3.13 14.09
C LEU A 103 1.99 -2.80 13.74
N GLU A 104 2.29 -1.55 13.40
CA GLU A 104 3.65 -1.13 13.05
C GLU A 104 4.67 -1.31 14.18
N LYS A 105 4.25 -1.11 15.44
CA LYS A 105 5.10 -1.40 16.60
C LYS A 105 5.38 -2.90 16.72
N THR A 106 4.37 -3.76 16.50
CA THR A 106 4.59 -5.21 16.44
C THR A 106 5.61 -5.56 15.36
N ILE A 107 5.46 -5.03 14.15
CA ILE A 107 6.40 -5.27 13.03
C ILE A 107 7.82 -4.80 13.37
N GLN A 108 7.98 -3.61 13.93
CA GLN A 108 9.29 -3.09 14.32
C GLN A 108 9.96 -3.98 15.39
N THR A 109 9.20 -4.48 16.37
CA THR A 109 9.72 -5.41 17.38
C THR A 109 10.14 -6.74 16.73
N LEU A 110 9.33 -7.26 15.81
CA LEU A 110 9.66 -8.49 15.06
C LEU A 110 10.93 -8.34 14.22
N PHE A 111 11.12 -7.20 13.56
CA PHE A 111 12.32 -6.95 12.76
C PHE A 111 13.55 -6.72 13.65
N SER A 112 13.39 -6.09 14.82
CA SER A 112 14.49 -5.82 15.74
C SER A 112 15.00 -7.07 16.46
N SER A 113 14.16 -8.10 16.64
CA SER A 113 14.56 -9.33 17.34
C SER A 113 15.38 -10.29 16.47
N GLY A 114 15.47 -10.06 15.16
CA GLY A 114 16.19 -10.93 14.22
C GLY A 114 15.47 -12.24 13.87
N ASN A 115 14.28 -12.48 14.42
CA ASN A 115 13.53 -13.74 14.28
C ASN A 115 12.80 -13.91 12.92
N MET A 116 13.27 -13.26 11.86
CA MET A 116 12.53 -13.16 10.59
C MET A 116 13.27 -13.78 9.39
N THR A 117 14.47 -14.32 9.58
CA THR A 117 15.26 -14.95 8.51
C THR A 117 15.05 -16.47 8.49
N ASN A 118 15.33 -17.14 7.36
CA ASN A 118 15.35 -18.61 7.23
C ASN A 118 14.08 -19.33 7.75
N ASN A 119 12.88 -18.80 7.47
CA ASN A 119 11.61 -19.37 7.94
C ASN A 119 11.49 -19.51 9.47
N SER A 120 12.29 -18.78 10.25
CA SER A 120 12.29 -18.83 11.72
C SER A 120 11.14 -18.06 12.38
N TYR A 121 10.30 -17.39 11.59
CA TYR A 121 9.16 -16.64 12.10
C TYR A 121 7.94 -17.55 12.29
N THR A 122 7.16 -17.29 13.32
CA THR A 122 5.89 -18.01 13.52
C THR A 122 4.91 -17.65 12.40
N LEU A 123 3.98 -18.55 12.10
CA LEU A 123 2.92 -18.28 11.14
C LEU A 123 2.20 -16.95 11.44
N GLU A 124 1.92 -16.66 12.71
CA GLU A 124 1.28 -15.40 13.13
C GLU A 124 2.13 -14.17 12.79
N ASN A 125 3.44 -14.21 13.04
CA ASN A 125 4.36 -13.12 12.68
C ASN A 125 4.34 -12.86 11.16
N GLY A 126 4.34 -13.93 10.36
CA GLY A 126 4.25 -13.82 8.90
C GLY A 126 2.91 -13.23 8.44
N GLU A 127 1.80 -13.65 9.03
CA GLU A 127 0.47 -13.09 8.73
C GLU A 127 0.41 -11.58 9.03
N ASP A 128 1.07 -11.12 10.09
CA ASP A 128 1.14 -9.70 10.45
C ASP A 128 2.01 -8.88 9.48
N VAL A 129 3.16 -9.41 9.05
CA VAL A 129 3.98 -8.79 8.00
C VAL A 129 3.21 -8.69 6.69
N ILE A 130 2.55 -9.77 6.25
CA ILE A 130 1.71 -9.77 5.05
C ILE A 130 0.66 -8.67 5.14
N ARG A 131 -0.06 -8.59 6.26
CA ARG A 131 -1.12 -7.61 6.45
C ARG A 131 -0.59 -6.19 6.44
N TRP A 132 0.57 -5.96 7.04
CA TRP A 132 1.23 -4.67 6.99
C TRP A 132 1.60 -4.26 5.56
N LEU A 133 2.15 -5.17 4.76
CA LEU A 133 2.47 -4.94 3.35
C LEU A 133 1.22 -4.70 2.48
N GLU A 134 0.11 -5.39 2.77
CA GLU A 134 -1.18 -5.16 2.10
C GLU A 134 -1.82 -3.82 2.47
N ILE A 135 -1.63 -3.34 3.71
CA ILE A 135 -2.04 -2.00 4.11
C ILE A 135 -1.26 -0.94 3.34
N ILE A 136 0.04 -1.15 3.14
CA ILE A 136 0.88 -0.27 2.33
C ILE A 136 0.37 -0.24 0.87
N ASP A 137 0.08 -1.39 0.26
CA ASP A 137 -0.51 -1.46 -1.09
C ASP A 137 -1.80 -0.64 -1.18
N TYR A 138 -2.74 -0.87 -0.26
CA TYR A 138 -3.99 -0.12 -0.23
C TYR A 138 -3.77 1.39 -0.16
N LYS A 139 -2.82 1.84 0.69
CA LYS A 139 -2.47 3.25 0.79
C LYS A 139 -1.96 3.80 -0.56
N PHE A 140 -1.17 3.04 -1.30
CA PHE A 140 -0.75 3.41 -2.66
C PHE A 140 -1.91 3.46 -3.65
N HIS A 141 -2.86 2.52 -3.58
CA HIS A 141 -4.07 2.57 -4.40
C HIS A 141 -4.80 3.90 -4.16
N ILE A 142 -5.13 4.21 -2.90
CA ILE A 142 -5.85 5.45 -2.53
C ILE A 142 -5.09 6.71 -2.97
N MET A 143 -3.77 6.72 -2.85
CA MET A 143 -2.97 7.85 -3.34
C MET A 143 -3.09 8.02 -4.85
N ASN A 144 -2.97 6.95 -5.63
CA ASN A 144 -3.06 7.02 -7.09
C ASN A 144 -4.47 7.37 -7.59
N ILE A 145 -5.50 7.11 -6.79
CA ILE A 145 -6.88 7.48 -7.10
C ILE A 145 -7.16 8.94 -6.76
N SER A 146 -6.67 9.39 -5.61
CA SER A 146 -6.88 10.77 -5.15
C SER A 146 -6.02 11.78 -5.90
N LYS A 147 -4.90 11.34 -6.51
CA LYS A 147 -4.09 12.16 -7.41
C LYS A 147 -4.70 12.16 -8.82
N ARG A 148 -5.07 13.35 -9.29
CA ARG A 148 -5.39 13.60 -10.71
C ARG A 148 -4.12 13.60 -11.55
N PHE A 149 -4.27 13.27 -12.83
CA PHE A 149 -3.17 13.35 -13.79
C PHE A 149 -2.61 14.77 -13.87
N LEU A 150 -1.30 14.88 -13.64
CA LEU A 150 -0.53 16.08 -13.95
C LEU A 150 0.05 15.92 -15.35
N SER A 151 -0.06 16.97 -16.17
CA SER A 151 0.55 17.02 -17.51
C SER A 151 2.01 16.57 -17.47
N PRO A 152 2.51 15.83 -18.48
CA PRO A 152 3.93 15.47 -18.55
C PRO A 152 4.80 16.72 -18.49
N LYS A 153 5.95 16.67 -17.78
CA LYS A 153 6.87 17.83 -17.72
C LYS A 153 7.36 18.28 -19.10
N ASN A 154 7.49 17.33 -20.03
CA ASN A 154 8.09 17.53 -21.36
C ASN A 154 7.20 16.98 -22.50
N GLY A 155 5.88 17.05 -22.37
CA GLY A 155 4.95 16.55 -23.40
C GLY A 155 3.72 17.43 -23.54
N ASP A 156 3.02 17.29 -24.66
CA ASP A 156 1.82 18.07 -24.94
C ASP A 156 0.75 17.86 -23.86
N HIS A 157 0.19 18.96 -23.38
CA HIS A 157 -0.93 18.92 -22.46
C HIS A 157 -2.15 18.37 -23.20
N ILE A 158 -2.64 17.21 -22.79
CA ILE A 158 -3.93 16.68 -23.24
C ILE A 158 -4.97 17.07 -22.18
N PRO A 159 -5.80 18.12 -22.41
CA PRO A 159 -6.71 18.64 -21.39
C PRO A 159 -7.72 17.61 -20.90
N TYR A 160 -8.04 16.61 -21.72
CA TYR A 160 -8.95 15.52 -21.37
C TYR A 160 -8.38 14.60 -20.27
N LEU A 161 -7.06 14.36 -20.25
CA LEU A 161 -6.46 13.42 -19.30
C LEU A 161 -6.34 13.99 -17.89
N LYS A 162 -6.32 15.32 -17.73
CA LYS A 162 -6.18 16.01 -16.42
C LYS A 162 -7.24 15.60 -15.40
N ASP A 163 -8.41 15.19 -15.87
CA ASP A 163 -9.55 14.89 -15.02
C ASP A 163 -9.53 13.43 -14.53
N PHE A 164 -8.70 12.56 -15.15
CA PHE A 164 -8.57 11.16 -14.78
C PHE A 164 -7.63 10.93 -13.58
N PRO A 165 -7.99 10.04 -12.65
CA PRO A 165 -7.06 9.50 -11.67
C PRO A 165 -5.85 8.85 -12.32
N LEU A 166 -4.67 9.03 -11.73
CA LEU A 166 -3.44 8.35 -12.18
C LEU A 166 -3.61 6.84 -12.25
N TYR A 167 -4.44 6.28 -11.36
CA TYR A 167 -4.74 4.85 -11.30
C TYR A 167 -5.32 4.29 -12.62
N ILE A 168 -6.12 5.06 -13.35
CA ILE A 168 -6.70 4.67 -14.65
C ILE A 168 -5.63 4.69 -15.76
N LEU A 169 -4.58 5.48 -15.58
CA LEU A 169 -3.55 5.76 -16.57
C LEU A 169 -2.26 4.98 -16.31
N LEU A 170 -2.29 3.98 -15.43
CA LEU A 170 -1.12 3.17 -15.13
C LEU A 170 -0.71 2.34 -16.36
N PRO A 171 0.58 2.36 -16.76
CA PRO A 171 1.05 1.59 -17.91
C PRO A 171 0.67 0.11 -17.79
N ASN A 172 0.21 -0.48 -18.89
CA ASN A 172 -0.20 -1.89 -19.00
C ASN A 172 -1.45 -2.27 -18.19
N LYS A 173 -2.25 -1.31 -17.73
CA LYS A 173 -3.54 -1.55 -17.08
C LYS A 173 -4.61 -0.64 -17.67
N ASP A 174 -5.29 -1.10 -18.72
CA ASP A 174 -6.44 -0.42 -19.33
C ASP A 174 -7.69 -0.53 -18.45
N TYR A 175 -7.62 0.02 -17.23
CA TYR A 175 -8.73 -0.07 -16.29
C TYR A 175 -9.86 0.90 -16.62
N SER A 176 -11.05 0.36 -16.83
CA SER A 176 -12.30 1.11 -16.72
C SER A 176 -12.53 1.59 -15.28
N PRO A 177 -13.32 2.67 -15.08
CA PRO A 177 -13.76 3.13 -13.76
C PRO A 177 -14.28 2.01 -12.84
N TYR A 178 -15.06 1.08 -13.40
CA TYR A 178 -15.59 -0.07 -12.68
C TYR A 178 -14.50 -1.04 -12.21
N GLN A 179 -13.49 -1.31 -13.05
CA GLN A 179 -12.36 -2.16 -12.69
C GLN A 179 -11.52 -1.52 -11.58
N VAL A 180 -11.34 -0.20 -11.59
CA VAL A 180 -10.68 0.54 -10.50
C VAL A 180 -11.39 0.31 -9.17
N LEU A 181 -12.71 0.55 -9.12
CA LEU A 181 -13.52 0.33 -7.91
C LEU A 181 -13.48 -1.12 -7.43
N THR A 182 -13.52 -2.06 -8.37
CA THR A 182 -13.44 -3.50 -8.06
C THR A 182 -12.10 -3.87 -7.45
N GLU A 183 -11.00 -3.36 -8.00
CA GLU A 183 -9.65 -3.63 -7.47
C GLU A 183 -9.46 -3.03 -6.08
N ILE A 184 -9.86 -1.78 -5.84
CA ILE A 184 -9.72 -1.15 -4.51
C ILE A 184 -10.56 -1.89 -3.48
N ARG A 185 -11.80 -2.27 -3.84
CA ARG A 185 -12.67 -3.05 -2.97
C ARG A 185 -12.01 -4.38 -2.62
N SER A 186 -11.39 -5.05 -3.60
CA SER A 186 -10.64 -6.30 -3.41
C SER A 186 -9.46 -6.10 -2.44
N VAL A 187 -8.65 -5.07 -2.66
CA VAL A 187 -7.48 -4.73 -1.83
C VAL A 187 -7.89 -4.39 -0.39
N LEU A 188 -8.93 -3.57 -0.20
CA LEU A 188 -9.43 -3.23 1.13
C LEU A 188 -10.03 -4.45 1.85
N LYS A 189 -10.78 -5.29 1.12
CA LYS A 189 -11.29 -6.56 1.65
C LYS A 189 -10.14 -7.48 2.06
N ARG A 190 -9.07 -7.55 1.28
CA ARG A 190 -7.88 -8.37 1.54
C ARG A 190 -7.27 -8.04 2.90
N ILE A 191 -7.11 -6.76 3.27
CA ILE A 191 -6.61 -6.35 4.60
C ILE A 191 -7.47 -6.93 5.74
N SER A 192 -8.79 -7.00 5.53
CA SER A 192 -9.71 -7.44 6.56
C SER A 192 -9.64 -8.96 6.84
N VAL A 193 -9.08 -9.77 5.94
CA VAL A 193 -9.05 -11.23 6.06
C VAL A 193 -8.32 -11.66 7.34
N LYS A 194 -8.93 -12.62 8.08
CA LYS A 194 -8.43 -13.05 9.39
C LYS A 194 -7.10 -13.77 9.30
N ARG A 195 -7.02 -14.76 8.43
CA ARG A 195 -5.86 -15.62 8.25
C ARG A 195 -5.23 -15.34 6.90
N LYS A 196 -3.91 -15.44 6.83
CA LYS A 196 -3.09 -15.20 5.64
C LYS A 196 -2.23 -16.41 5.29
N VAL A 197 -2.60 -17.58 5.80
CA VAL A 197 -1.86 -18.85 5.64
C VAL A 197 -1.56 -19.15 4.17
N GLU A 198 -2.54 -19.00 3.28
CA GLU A 198 -2.38 -19.23 1.83
C GLU A 198 -1.35 -18.29 1.17
N LYS A 199 -1.06 -17.15 1.81
CA LYS A 199 -0.11 -16.14 1.32
C LYS A 199 1.28 -16.27 1.93
N ILE A 200 1.50 -17.22 2.85
CA ILE A 200 2.75 -17.29 3.60
C ILE A 200 3.95 -17.55 2.69
N ASN A 201 3.81 -18.48 1.74
CA ASN A 201 4.86 -18.79 0.77
C ASN A 201 5.10 -17.65 -0.21
N SER A 202 4.16 -16.71 -0.34
CA SER A 202 4.29 -15.54 -1.22
C SER A 202 5.09 -14.40 -0.59
N LEU A 203 5.42 -14.52 0.71
CA LEU A 203 6.27 -13.62 1.45
C LEU A 203 7.70 -14.20 1.50
N VAL A 204 8.63 -13.49 0.90
CA VAL A 204 10.05 -13.80 0.89
C VAL A 204 10.76 -12.83 1.82
N ILE A 205 11.47 -13.36 2.81
CA ILE A 205 12.30 -12.57 3.74
C ILE A 205 13.72 -13.14 3.70
N PHE A 206 14.70 -12.29 3.46
CA PHE A 206 16.10 -12.69 3.41
C PHE A 206 17.00 -11.61 3.99
N THR A 207 18.23 -11.99 4.33
CA THR A 207 19.23 -11.04 4.83
C THR A 207 19.78 -10.20 3.69
N THR A 208 20.10 -8.95 3.98
CA THR A 208 20.80 -8.06 3.05
C THR A 208 22.00 -7.42 3.73
N SER A 209 23.11 -7.34 3.00
CA SER A 209 24.30 -6.56 3.38
C SER A 209 24.29 -5.16 2.76
N ASN A 210 23.26 -4.82 1.97
CA ASN A 210 23.19 -3.55 1.29
C ASN A 210 22.98 -2.39 2.28
N LYS A 211 23.67 -1.29 2.02
CA LYS A 211 23.55 -0.07 2.84
C LYS A 211 22.51 0.90 2.26
N SER A 212 22.14 0.76 0.99
CA SER A 212 21.08 1.56 0.38
C SER A 212 19.70 1.01 0.72
N ARG A 213 18.71 1.92 0.79
CA ARG A 213 17.31 1.61 1.09
C ARG A 213 16.57 1.48 -0.23
N HIS A 214 16.67 0.34 -0.90
CA HIS A 214 15.94 0.12 -2.14
C HIS A 214 14.48 -0.22 -1.87
N PHE A 215 13.59 0.36 -2.67
CA PHE A 215 12.19 0.00 -2.69
C PHE A 215 11.61 0.23 -4.08
N PHE A 216 10.83 -0.74 -4.52
CA PHE A 216 10.04 -0.64 -5.73
C PHE A 216 8.82 -1.55 -5.57
N HIS A 217 7.73 -1.21 -6.24
CA HIS A 217 6.49 -1.94 -6.13
C HIS A 217 5.69 -1.80 -7.42
N THR A 218 4.80 -2.76 -7.65
CA THR A 218 3.78 -2.68 -8.69
C THR A 218 2.44 -2.94 -8.01
N LEU A 219 1.50 -1.99 -8.13
CA LEU A 219 0.20 -2.06 -7.45
C LEU A 219 -0.44 -3.42 -7.66
N ASN A 220 -0.82 -4.07 -6.55
CA ASN A 220 -1.54 -5.33 -6.53
C ASN A 220 -0.82 -6.52 -7.19
N ASP A 221 0.46 -6.36 -7.53
CA ASP A 221 1.32 -7.42 -8.05
C ASP A 221 2.37 -7.78 -7.00
N PHE A 222 3.30 -6.87 -6.71
CA PHE A 222 4.33 -7.09 -5.71
C PHE A 222 4.86 -5.82 -5.04
N ILE A 223 5.55 -6.00 -3.91
CA ILE A 223 6.33 -4.98 -3.22
C ILE A 223 7.69 -5.54 -2.83
N PHE A 224 8.74 -4.74 -3.01
CA PHE A 224 10.07 -4.99 -2.49
C PHE A 224 10.50 -3.87 -1.55
N LEU A 225 10.95 -4.23 -0.35
CA LEU A 225 11.46 -3.30 0.66
C LEU A 225 12.80 -3.82 1.18
N GLU A 226 13.84 -3.02 1.00
CA GLU A 226 15.13 -3.25 1.63
C GLU A 226 15.27 -2.40 2.88
N LEU A 227 15.57 -3.05 4.01
CA LEU A 227 15.61 -2.46 5.35
C LEU A 227 17.00 -2.65 5.99
N PRO A 228 18.02 -1.87 5.58
CA PRO A 228 19.39 -1.98 6.08
C PRO A 228 19.51 -1.92 7.61
N LYS A 229 18.67 -1.10 8.28
CA LYS A 229 18.61 -1.00 9.75
C LYS A 229 18.42 -2.35 10.43
N TYR A 230 17.63 -3.23 9.81
CA TYR A 230 17.32 -4.55 10.32
C TYR A 230 18.15 -5.64 9.62
N GLN A 231 18.99 -5.30 8.63
CA GLN A 231 19.69 -6.24 7.75
C GLN A 231 18.74 -7.22 7.04
N LEU A 232 17.53 -6.75 6.70
CA LEU A 232 16.48 -7.55 6.07
C LEU A 232 16.06 -6.94 4.73
N ALA A 233 15.70 -7.81 3.80
CA ALA A 233 14.94 -7.46 2.61
C ALA A 233 13.65 -8.29 2.57
N LEU A 234 12.58 -7.66 2.13
CA LEU A 234 11.24 -8.23 2.02
C LEU A 234 10.80 -8.16 0.57
N PHE A 235 10.28 -9.26 0.05
CA PHE A 235 9.55 -9.28 -1.21
C PHE A 235 8.21 -9.98 -0.98
N TYR A 236 7.11 -9.37 -1.39
CA TYR A 236 5.79 -9.97 -1.25
C TYR A 236 4.99 -9.87 -2.54
N PHE A 237 4.42 -11.00 -2.96
CA PHE A 237 3.45 -11.04 -4.06
C PHE A 237 2.03 -10.91 -3.51
N TYR A 238 1.30 -9.89 -3.92
CA TYR A 238 -0.04 -9.59 -3.39
C TYR A 238 -1.11 -10.60 -3.85
N LYS A 239 -1.01 -11.06 -5.11
CA LYS A 239 -2.00 -11.94 -5.74
C LYS A 239 -1.46 -13.33 -6.04
N ARG A 240 -0.20 -13.46 -6.48
CA ARG A 240 0.40 -14.76 -6.79
C ARG A 240 0.57 -15.59 -5.52
N GLU A 241 0.33 -16.89 -5.65
CA GLU A 241 0.54 -17.90 -4.62
C GLU A 241 1.60 -18.87 -5.12
N PHE A 242 2.27 -19.54 -4.19
CA PHE A 242 3.35 -20.46 -4.46
C PHE A 242 3.20 -21.66 -3.55
N ASP A 243 3.49 -22.85 -4.09
CA ASP A 243 3.42 -24.09 -3.32
C ASP A 243 4.59 -24.16 -2.32
N THR A 244 5.72 -23.54 -2.66
CA THR A 244 6.94 -23.51 -1.83
C THR A 244 7.53 -22.10 -1.68
N PRO A 245 8.17 -21.78 -0.54
CA PRO A 245 8.92 -20.53 -0.37
C PRO A 245 10.06 -20.36 -1.39
N GLU A 246 10.68 -21.45 -1.83
CA GLU A 246 11.79 -21.46 -2.78
C GLU A 246 11.37 -20.97 -4.17
N GLU A 247 10.18 -21.37 -4.63
CA GLU A 247 9.61 -20.87 -5.89
C GLU A 247 9.35 -19.37 -5.84
N ALA A 248 8.79 -18.88 -4.73
CA ALA A 248 8.55 -17.45 -4.53
C ALA A 248 9.87 -16.68 -4.49
N HIS A 249 10.89 -17.22 -3.80
CA HIS A 249 12.22 -16.63 -3.76
C HIS A 249 12.84 -16.53 -5.16
N HIS A 250 12.79 -17.61 -5.96
CA HIS A 250 13.31 -17.60 -7.32
C HIS A 250 12.57 -16.60 -8.23
N ALA A 251 11.24 -16.50 -8.09
CA ALA A 251 10.44 -15.52 -8.81
C ALA A 251 10.77 -14.07 -8.40
N ALA A 252 10.97 -13.82 -7.10
CA ALA A 252 11.35 -12.53 -6.57
C ALA A 252 12.73 -12.09 -7.09
N MET A 253 13.73 -12.97 -7.04
CA MET A 253 15.09 -12.68 -7.52
C MET A 253 15.14 -12.37 -9.02
N LYS A 254 14.31 -13.03 -9.84
CA LYS A 254 14.16 -12.70 -11.26
C LYS A 254 13.66 -11.27 -11.50
N ILE A 255 12.81 -10.74 -10.61
CA ILE A 255 12.30 -9.37 -10.71
C ILE A 255 13.35 -8.39 -10.18
N ILE A 256 13.96 -8.70 -9.04
CA ILE A 256 15.02 -7.87 -8.43
C ILE A 256 16.16 -7.67 -9.43
N ASN A 257 16.69 -8.73 -10.05
CA ASN A 257 17.81 -8.65 -11.00
C ASN A 257 17.50 -7.92 -12.33
N LYS A 258 16.23 -7.58 -12.60
CA LYS A 258 15.85 -6.78 -13.78
C LYS A 258 15.77 -5.29 -13.46
N VAL A 259 15.53 -4.95 -12.19
CA VAL A 259 15.34 -3.58 -11.70
C VAL A 259 16.64 -3.05 -11.09
N TYR A 260 17.42 -3.95 -10.50
CA TYR A 260 18.76 -3.74 -9.96
C TYR A 260 19.82 -4.02 -11.04
#